data_AF-D1YYS9-F1
#
_entry.id   AF-D1YYS9-F1
#
_cell.length_a   1.000
_cell.length_b   1.000
_cell.length_c   1.000
_cell.angle_alpha   90.00
_cell.angle_beta   90.00
_cell.angle_gamma   90.00
#
_symmetry.space_group_name_H-M   'P 1'
#
loop_
_entity.id
_entity.type
_entity.pdbx_description
1 polymer ?
#
loop_
_entity_poly.entity_id
_entity_poly.type
_entity_poly.pdbx_seq_one_letter_code
_entity_poly.pdbx_strand_id
1 'polypeptide(L)'
;MKNKSLLLLALALVFISIIMLAASIDYSSGLIGVRSQPQPTIGTDINITGQSNRTDDGSTSNINDDPSKSDNGPDESLSSNLDLNDILKPLSSLPDMLEDPPDSLLLWIILLILLILLAMIGYILWRRYRRRKQSPVLVEETHIEARPMLEYFEGDYKISFPQIRAPLPAIWGAGDKLNVLIQDKAGKNNDITLYVDGNAVRNIPMESGSAQFSLDLDKGDHRIKISPKNVTEGSSWADVRIVEYREEVVRMFNEMYQGYRSGHNGTNGEMTARELEIAMRQGMPEDMQKRLGKTITLFEYANYSLHDIRRGEFEEMYMSQAGLVPATGGNNVDV
;
A
#
# COMPACT_ATOMS: atom_id res chain seq x y z
N MET A 1 4.49 -52.38 -27.70
CA MET A 1 3.87 -52.06 -26.39
C MET A 1 4.86 -51.50 -25.35
N LYS A 2 6.02 -52.12 -25.08
CA LYS A 2 6.99 -51.62 -24.05
C LYS A 2 7.41 -50.14 -24.20
N ASN A 3 7.50 -49.61 -25.42
CA ASN A 3 7.99 -48.24 -25.64
C ASN A 3 6.96 -47.15 -25.30
N LYS A 4 5.64 -47.43 -25.40
CA LYS A 4 4.60 -46.42 -25.10
C LYS A 4 4.49 -46.15 -23.59
N SER A 5 4.54 -47.22 -22.77
CA SER A 5 4.57 -47.10 -21.30
C SER A 5 5.83 -46.36 -20.82
N LEU A 6 6.97 -46.62 -21.45
CA LEU A 6 8.24 -45.97 -21.10
C LEU A 6 8.24 -44.48 -21.46
N LEU A 7 7.59 -44.10 -22.57
CA LEU A 7 7.39 -42.70 -22.96
C LEU A 7 6.48 -41.95 -21.97
N LEU A 8 5.38 -42.58 -21.53
CA LEU A 8 4.46 -41.99 -20.53
C LEU A 8 5.14 -41.79 -19.18
N LEU A 9 5.94 -42.77 -18.73
CA LEU A 9 6.72 -42.64 -17.50
C LEU A 9 7.75 -41.51 -17.60
N ALA A 10 8.44 -41.39 -18.74
CA ALA A 10 9.40 -40.31 -18.97
C ALA A 10 8.74 -38.93 -18.95
N LEU A 11 7.56 -38.78 -19.57
CA LEU A 11 6.78 -37.54 -19.54
C LEU A 11 6.33 -37.16 -18.12
N ALA A 12 5.89 -38.15 -17.32
CA ALA A 12 5.51 -37.92 -15.94
C ALA A 12 6.68 -37.43 -15.07
N LEU A 13 7.88 -38.00 -15.26
CA LEU A 13 9.08 -37.59 -14.53
C LEU A 13 9.54 -36.17 -14.92
N VAL A 14 9.47 -35.81 -16.20
CA VAL A 14 9.75 -34.44 -16.66
C VAL A 14 8.77 -33.45 -16.04
N PHE A 15 7.49 -33.82 -15.95
CA PHE A 15 6.45 -32.98 -15.33
C PHE A 15 6.71 -32.73 -13.83
N ILE A 16 7.06 -33.77 -13.07
CA ILE A 16 7.42 -33.64 -11.65
C ILE A 16 8.65 -32.74 -11.46
N SER A 17 9.65 -32.86 -12.36
CA SER A 17 10.85 -32.02 -12.32
C SER A 17 10.54 -30.53 -12.55
N ILE A 18 9.65 -30.21 -13.50
CA ILE A 18 9.24 -28.81 -13.77
C ILE A 18 8.50 -28.20 -12.57
N ILE A 19 7.63 -28.97 -11.90
CA ILE A 19 6.92 -28.53 -10.70
C ILE A 19 7.90 -28.24 -9.55
N MET A 20 8.87 -29.14 -9.32
CA MET A 20 9.90 -28.94 -8.30
C MET A 20 10.79 -27.72 -8.59
N LEU A 21 11.13 -27.49 -9.86
CA LEU A 21 11.93 -26.32 -10.26
C LEU A 21 11.16 -25.01 -10.06
N ALA A 22 9.87 -24.98 -10.41
CA ALA A 22 9.01 -23.82 -10.18
C ALA A 22 8.85 -23.51 -8.67
N ALA A 23 8.70 -24.54 -7.83
CA ALA A 23 8.65 -24.39 -6.38
C ALA A 23 9.98 -23.91 -5.78
N SER A 24 11.12 -24.34 -6.32
CA SER A 24 12.45 -23.91 -5.85
C SER A 24 12.76 -22.44 -6.19
N ILE A 25 12.26 -21.92 -7.31
CA ILE A 25 12.48 -20.52 -7.70
C ILE A 25 11.74 -19.58 -6.75
N ASP A 26 10.53 -19.94 -6.31
CA ASP A 26 9.78 -19.15 -5.32
C ASP A 26 10.49 -19.12 -3.95
N TYR A 27 11.19 -20.20 -3.57
CA TYR A 27 11.93 -20.28 -2.30
C TYR A 27 13.25 -19.46 -2.30
N SER A 28 13.92 -19.33 -3.44
CA SER A 28 15.23 -18.66 -3.52
C SER A 28 15.14 -17.13 -3.54
N SER A 29 13.98 -16.56 -3.86
CA SER A 29 13.79 -15.09 -3.89
C SER A 29 13.68 -14.43 -2.50
N GLY A 30 13.67 -15.22 -1.42
CA GLY A 30 13.52 -14.71 -0.05
C GLY A 30 14.83 -14.48 0.74
N LEU A 31 16.01 -14.74 0.18
CA LEU A 31 17.29 -14.80 0.94
C LEU A 31 18.44 -13.96 0.39
N ILE A 32 18.18 -12.93 -0.43
CA ILE A 32 19.22 -11.93 -0.74
C ILE A 32 19.24 -10.90 0.40
N GLY A 33 19.95 -11.27 1.46
CA GLY A 33 20.29 -10.39 2.57
C GLY A 33 21.12 -9.20 2.10
N VAL A 34 20.62 -8.00 2.37
CA VAL A 34 21.35 -6.75 2.22
C VAL A 34 22.54 -6.76 3.17
N ARG A 35 23.74 -6.80 2.58
CA ARG A 35 25.01 -6.65 3.28
C ARG A 35 25.13 -5.20 3.73
N SER A 36 24.90 -4.95 5.01
CA SER A 36 25.09 -3.66 5.66
C SER A 36 26.55 -3.22 5.56
N GLN A 37 26.77 -2.02 5.01
CA GLN A 37 28.05 -1.32 5.09
C GLN A 37 28.23 -0.75 6.51
N PRO A 38 29.43 -0.82 7.10
CA PRO A 38 29.72 -0.17 8.37
C PRO A 38 29.84 1.35 8.15
N GLN A 39 28.97 2.11 8.81
CA GLN A 39 29.11 3.57 8.94
C GLN A 39 30.15 3.91 10.02
N PRO A 40 30.91 5.01 9.85
CA PRO A 40 31.96 5.43 10.77
C PRO A 40 31.39 6.02 12.06
N THR A 41 31.92 5.55 13.17
CA THR A 41 31.68 6.06 14.53
C THR A 41 32.24 7.48 14.67
N ILE A 42 31.36 8.46 14.83
CA ILE A 42 31.74 9.79 15.36
C ILE A 42 31.33 9.81 16.82
N GLY A 43 32.34 9.86 17.69
CA GLY A 43 32.18 10.00 19.12
C GLY A 43 31.84 11.45 19.49
N THR A 44 30.86 11.59 20.37
CA THR A 44 30.66 12.79 21.17
C THR A 44 30.29 12.35 22.58
N ASP A 45 31.27 12.48 23.47
CA ASP A 45 31.10 12.40 24.91
C ASP A 45 30.17 13.54 25.36
N ILE A 46 29.01 13.20 25.90
CA ILE A 46 28.22 14.14 26.70
C ILE A 46 27.94 13.50 28.05
N ASN A 47 28.64 14.07 29.02
CA ASN A 47 28.58 13.80 30.45
C ASN A 47 27.38 14.58 31.02
N ILE A 48 26.33 13.90 31.51
CA ILE A 48 25.29 14.55 32.32
C ILE A 48 25.11 13.76 33.61
N THR A 49 25.75 14.30 34.64
CA THR A 49 25.55 14.03 36.06
C THR A 49 24.28 14.74 36.53
N GLY A 50 23.34 14.04 37.17
CA GLY A 50 22.15 14.68 37.76
C GLY A 50 21.18 13.74 38.47
N GLN A 51 21.50 13.43 39.73
CA GLN A 51 20.67 13.00 40.88
C GLN A 51 19.14 12.82 40.63
N SER A 52 18.57 11.62 40.77
CA SER A 52 18.18 10.93 42.03
C SER A 52 17.41 11.79 43.02
N ASN A 53 16.09 11.62 43.08
CA ASN A 53 15.36 11.46 44.34
C ASN A 53 13.91 11.00 44.16
N ARG A 54 13.51 10.15 45.11
CA ARG A 54 12.18 9.97 45.73
C ARG A 54 11.24 8.84 45.31
N THR A 55 11.22 7.84 46.21
CA THR A 55 10.08 7.26 46.98
C THR A 55 8.86 6.79 46.19
N ASP A 56 8.63 5.48 46.10
CA ASP A 56 8.07 4.56 47.11
C ASP A 56 6.53 4.55 47.12
N ASP A 57 6.03 3.37 47.49
CA ASP A 57 4.63 2.94 47.67
C ASP A 57 3.91 2.58 46.36
N GLY A 58 3.50 1.34 46.09
CA GLY A 58 3.15 0.23 46.96
C GLY A 58 1.73 -0.20 46.62
N SER A 59 1.57 -1.35 45.96
CA SER A 59 0.43 -2.26 46.16
C SER A 59 0.52 -3.44 45.22
N THR A 60 0.95 -4.55 45.81
CA THR A 60 0.71 -5.90 45.36
C THR A 60 -0.77 -6.24 45.56
N SER A 61 -1.43 -6.82 44.56
CA SER A 61 -2.55 -7.72 44.81
C SER A 61 -2.42 -8.95 43.92
N ASN A 62 -1.99 -10.02 44.58
CA ASN A 62 -2.16 -11.39 44.14
C ASN A 62 -3.65 -11.66 43.93
N ILE A 63 -4.02 -12.24 42.78
CA ILE A 63 -5.21 -13.07 42.68
C ILE A 63 -4.75 -14.43 42.19
N ASN A 64 -4.80 -15.35 43.15
CA ASN A 64 -4.61 -16.77 43.04
C ASN A 64 -5.77 -17.44 42.30
N ASP A 65 -5.41 -18.55 41.64
CA ASP A 65 -6.12 -19.83 41.57
C ASP A 65 -7.53 -19.90 40.98
N ASP A 66 -7.64 -20.53 39.80
CA ASP A 66 -8.60 -21.63 39.60
C ASP A 66 -8.13 -22.60 38.48
N PRO A 67 -7.57 -23.77 38.83
CA PRO A 67 -7.45 -24.90 37.92
C PRO A 67 -8.45 -25.99 38.32
N SER A 68 -9.64 -25.96 37.73
CA SER A 68 -10.60 -27.08 37.75
C SER A 68 -10.71 -27.65 36.32
N LYS A 69 -10.13 -28.82 36.03
CA LYS A 69 -10.62 -30.18 36.32
C LYS A 69 -11.75 -30.64 35.38
N SER A 70 -11.38 -31.50 34.42
CA SER A 70 -12.21 -32.48 33.69
C SER A 70 -11.25 -33.16 32.70
N ASP A 71 -10.62 -34.32 32.91
CA ASP A 71 -11.05 -35.63 33.42
C ASP A 71 -12.36 -36.15 32.81
N ASN A 72 -12.23 -36.82 31.66
CA ASN A 72 -12.80 -38.15 31.38
C ASN A 72 -12.39 -38.61 29.97
N GLY A 73 -11.71 -39.77 29.91
CA GLY A 73 -11.51 -40.54 28.67
C GLY A 73 -12.83 -41.07 28.08
N PRO A 74 -12.76 -41.78 26.94
CA PRO A 74 -12.39 -43.18 27.05
C PRO A 74 -11.37 -43.65 26.00
N ASP A 75 -10.58 -44.63 26.45
CA ASP A 75 -9.81 -45.54 25.61
C ASP A 75 -10.75 -46.37 24.74
N GLU A 76 -10.72 -46.15 23.42
CA GLU A 76 -11.20 -47.13 22.44
C GLU A 76 -9.99 -47.71 21.68
N SER A 77 -9.44 -48.77 22.27
CA SER A 77 -8.54 -49.69 21.60
C SER A 77 -9.36 -50.69 20.76
N LEU A 78 -9.69 -50.29 19.53
CA LEU A 78 -10.20 -51.19 18.50
C LEU A 78 -9.05 -51.66 17.60
N SER A 79 -8.29 -52.63 18.11
CA SER A 79 -7.37 -53.45 17.34
C SER A 79 -8.16 -54.42 16.45
N SER A 80 -8.64 -53.91 15.32
CA SER A 80 -9.09 -54.77 14.22
C SER A 80 -7.86 -55.33 13.50
N ASN A 81 -7.48 -56.56 13.88
CA ASN A 81 -6.64 -57.43 13.07
C ASN A 81 -7.40 -57.80 11.79
N LEU A 82 -7.41 -56.89 10.83
CA LEU A 82 -7.75 -57.16 9.44
C LEU A 82 -6.51 -57.78 8.79
N ASP A 83 -6.50 -59.10 8.69
CA ASP A 83 -5.49 -59.85 7.94
C ASP A 83 -5.60 -59.44 6.46
N LEU A 84 -4.71 -58.54 6.03
CA LEU A 84 -4.65 -58.01 4.67
C LEU A 84 -4.57 -59.11 3.59
N ASN A 85 -4.21 -60.34 3.96
CA ASN A 85 -4.11 -61.46 3.04
C ASN A 85 -5.46 -62.02 2.58
N ASP A 86 -6.55 -61.80 3.32
CA ASP A 86 -7.88 -62.27 2.92
C ASP A 86 -8.63 -61.30 1.99
N ILE A 87 -8.20 -60.03 1.92
CA ILE A 87 -8.73 -59.06 0.95
C ILE A 87 -8.06 -59.21 -0.43
N LEU A 88 -6.88 -59.83 -0.51
CA LEU A 88 -6.10 -59.95 -1.75
C LEU A 88 -6.36 -61.22 -2.57
N LYS A 89 -7.14 -62.18 -2.05
CA LYS A 89 -7.39 -63.47 -2.75
C LYS A 89 -8.26 -63.44 -4.01
N PRO A 90 -9.18 -62.47 -4.26
CA PRO A 90 -9.95 -62.51 -5.50
C PRO A 90 -9.29 -61.80 -6.70
N LEU A 91 -8.17 -61.08 -6.54
CA LEU A 91 -7.58 -60.30 -7.64
C LEU A 91 -6.72 -61.12 -8.63
N SER A 92 -6.37 -62.37 -8.32
CA SER A 92 -5.47 -63.18 -9.16
C SER A 92 -6.13 -63.82 -10.39
N SER A 93 -7.43 -63.57 -10.62
CA SER A 93 -8.19 -64.16 -11.74
C SER A 93 -8.85 -63.14 -12.66
N LEU A 94 -8.47 -61.85 -12.57
CA LEU A 94 -8.91 -60.86 -13.54
C LEU A 94 -8.30 -61.22 -14.91
N PRO A 95 -9.12 -61.53 -15.93
CA PRO A 95 -8.63 -61.78 -17.27
C PRO A 95 -7.84 -60.56 -17.72
N ASP A 96 -6.67 -60.81 -18.30
CA ASP A 96 -5.76 -59.81 -18.86
C ASP A 96 -6.40 -59.20 -20.13
N MET A 97 -7.49 -58.46 -19.94
CA MET A 97 -8.17 -57.65 -20.95
C MET A 97 -7.61 -56.23 -20.89
N LEU A 98 -6.29 -56.11 -21.05
CA LEU A 98 -5.65 -54.83 -21.31
C LEU A 98 -5.77 -54.54 -22.81
N GLU A 99 -7.00 -54.30 -23.25
CA GLU A 99 -7.25 -53.78 -24.60
C GLU A 99 -6.68 -52.36 -24.66
N ASP A 100 -5.75 -52.11 -25.58
CA ASP A 100 -5.16 -50.79 -25.78
C ASP A 100 -6.30 -49.79 -26.02
N PRO A 101 -6.36 -48.66 -25.29
CA PRO A 101 -7.39 -47.67 -25.52
C PRO A 101 -7.31 -47.19 -26.97
N PRO A 102 -8.45 -46.95 -27.63
CA PRO A 102 -8.45 -46.50 -29.02
C PRO A 102 -7.61 -45.23 -29.16
N ASP A 103 -6.78 -45.15 -30.20
CA ASP A 103 -5.80 -44.06 -30.38
C ASP A 103 -6.46 -42.65 -30.33
N SER A 104 -7.75 -42.56 -30.66
CA SER A 104 -8.54 -41.33 -30.54
C SER A 104 -8.73 -40.85 -29.09
N LEU A 105 -8.91 -41.77 -28.14
CA LEU A 105 -9.10 -41.45 -26.72
C LEU A 105 -7.82 -40.83 -26.15
N LEU A 106 -6.65 -41.34 -26.57
CA LEU A 106 -5.35 -40.83 -26.13
C LEU A 106 -5.13 -39.37 -26.58
N LEU A 107 -5.53 -39.01 -27.80
CA LEU A 107 -5.48 -37.62 -28.27
C LEU A 107 -6.37 -36.68 -27.46
N TRP A 108 -7.59 -37.11 -27.10
CA TRP A 108 -8.50 -36.32 -26.26
C TRP A 108 -7.93 -36.10 -24.85
N ILE A 109 -7.29 -37.10 -24.25
CA ILE A 109 -6.61 -36.95 -22.95
C ILE A 109 -5.49 -35.91 -23.04
N ILE A 110 -4.65 -35.97 -24.09
CA ILE A 110 -3.56 -35.00 -24.27
C ILE A 110 -4.12 -33.57 -24.42
N LEU A 111 -5.18 -33.39 -25.21
CA LEU A 111 -5.81 -32.08 -25.44
C LEU A 111 -6.41 -31.52 -24.14
N LEU A 112 -7.06 -32.36 -23.33
CA LEU A 112 -7.60 -31.97 -22.03
C LEU A 112 -6.51 -31.46 -21.09
N ILE A 113 -5.37 -32.17 -21.00
CA ILE A 113 -4.23 -31.79 -20.16
C ILE A 113 -3.67 -30.43 -20.60
N LEU A 114 -3.56 -30.20 -21.91
CA LEU A 114 -3.04 -28.95 -22.46
C LEU A 114 -3.97 -27.76 -22.16
N LEU A 115 -5.30 -27.97 -22.20
CA LEU A 115 -6.28 -26.95 -21.86
C LEU A 115 -6.26 -26.59 -20.37
N ILE A 116 -6.11 -27.58 -19.49
CA ILE A 116 -5.95 -27.35 -18.04
C ILE A 116 -4.68 -26.55 -17.75
N LEU A 117 -3.56 -26.85 -18.43
CA LEU A 117 -2.31 -26.11 -18.30
C LEU A 117 -2.47 -24.64 -18.71
N LEU A 118 -3.11 -24.36 -19.85
CA LEU A 118 -3.40 -23.00 -20.30
C LEU A 118 -4.26 -22.22 -19.30
N ALA A 119 -5.31 -22.85 -18.77
CA ALA A 119 -6.16 -22.25 -17.75
C ALA A 119 -5.38 -21.93 -16.46
N MET A 120 -4.49 -22.83 -16.04
CA MET A 120 -3.66 -22.64 -14.84
C MET A 120 -2.67 -21.49 -15.02
N ILE A 121 -2.01 -21.38 -16.18
CA ILE A 121 -1.12 -20.27 -16.52
C ILE A 121 -1.89 -18.95 -16.53
N GLY A 122 -3.06 -18.90 -17.18
CA GLY A 122 -3.93 -17.73 -17.20
C GLY A 122 -4.36 -17.30 -15.79
N TYR A 123 -4.72 -18.26 -14.94
CA TYR A 123 -5.06 -18.00 -13.54
C TYR A 123 -3.89 -17.45 -12.73
N ILE A 124 -2.68 -18.02 -12.89
CA ILE A 124 -1.46 -17.53 -12.21
C ILE A 124 -1.14 -16.10 -12.65
N LEU A 125 -1.20 -15.82 -13.96
CA LEU A 125 -0.97 -14.48 -14.51
C LEU A 125 -2.02 -13.48 -14.01
N TRP A 126 -3.30 -13.85 -14.01
CA TRP A 126 -4.38 -13.01 -13.48
C TRP A 126 -4.24 -12.77 -11.97
N ARG A 127 -3.89 -13.80 -11.20
CA ARG A 127 -3.63 -13.68 -9.76
C ARG A 127 -2.43 -12.78 -9.47
N ARG A 128 -1.35 -12.90 -10.27
CA ARG A 128 -0.16 -12.04 -10.15
C ARG A 128 -0.49 -10.60 -10.54
N TYR A 129 -1.27 -10.41 -11.60
CA TYR A 129 -1.76 -9.08 -12.01
C TYR A 129 -2.62 -8.43 -10.92
N ARG A 130 -3.51 -9.21 -10.26
CA ARG A 130 -4.35 -8.71 -9.16
C ARG A 130 -3.54 -8.43 -7.89
N ARG A 131 -2.55 -9.26 -7.57
CA ARG A 131 -1.65 -9.03 -6.42
C ARG A 131 -0.78 -7.78 -6.59
N ARG A 132 -0.39 -7.41 -7.82
CA ARG A 132 0.27 -6.11 -8.05
C ARG A 132 -0.60 -4.90 -7.71
N LYS A 133 -1.93 -5.07 -7.65
CA LYS A 133 -2.86 -4.04 -7.15
C LYS A 133 -3.13 -4.13 -5.64
N GLN A 134 -2.65 -5.17 -4.96
CA GLN A 134 -2.92 -5.47 -3.55
C GLN A 134 -1.66 -5.90 -2.79
N SER A 135 -0.49 -5.44 -3.20
CA SER A 135 0.71 -5.70 -2.40
C SER A 135 0.47 -5.08 -1.03
N PRO A 136 0.57 -5.83 0.09
CA PRO A 136 0.86 -5.19 1.36
C PRO A 136 2.12 -4.38 1.08
N VAL A 137 2.05 -3.08 1.31
CA VAL A 137 3.18 -2.19 1.17
C VAL A 137 4.21 -2.72 2.17
N LEU A 138 5.10 -3.61 1.71
CA LEU A 138 6.35 -3.85 2.38
C LEU A 138 6.95 -2.46 2.38
N VAL A 139 7.04 -1.85 3.56
CA VAL A 139 7.66 -0.54 3.74
C VAL A 139 9.15 -0.78 3.51
N GLU A 140 9.52 -0.99 2.25
CA GLU A 140 10.82 -0.60 1.75
C GLU A 140 10.96 0.83 2.23
N GLU A 141 12.03 1.11 2.99
CA GLU A 141 12.31 2.42 3.55
C GLU A 141 12.37 3.41 2.38
N THR A 142 11.22 3.91 1.97
CA THR A 142 11.09 4.90 0.93
C THR A 142 11.75 6.11 1.53
N HIS A 143 12.96 6.40 1.07
CA HIS A 143 13.62 7.66 1.28
C HIS A 143 12.59 8.75 0.99
N ILE A 144 12.02 9.32 2.04
CA ILE A 144 10.97 10.32 1.94
C ILE A 144 11.71 11.58 1.49
N GLU A 145 11.92 11.72 0.17
CA GLU A 145 12.33 12.99 -0.39
C GLU A 145 11.28 14.01 0.04
N ALA A 146 11.69 15.00 0.83
CA ALA A 146 10.85 16.10 1.24
C ALA A 146 10.31 16.77 -0.03
N ARG A 147 9.07 16.44 -0.40
CA ARG A 147 8.52 16.90 -1.67
C ARG A 147 8.24 18.39 -1.57
N PRO A 148 8.56 19.17 -2.61
CA PRO A 148 8.35 20.61 -2.60
C PRO A 148 6.88 20.90 -2.30
N MET A 149 6.65 21.88 -1.42
CA MET A 149 5.34 22.46 -1.19
C MET A 149 4.81 22.93 -2.54
N LEU A 150 3.57 22.57 -2.90
CA LEU A 150 2.98 22.93 -4.20
C LEU A 150 3.09 24.45 -4.39
N GLU A 151 3.83 24.85 -5.42
CA GLU A 151 4.12 26.24 -5.69
C GLU A 151 3.03 26.86 -6.58
N TYR A 152 2.85 28.17 -6.45
CA TYR A 152 2.02 28.94 -7.34
C TYR A 152 2.69 30.28 -7.64
N PHE A 153 2.48 30.77 -8.85
CA PHE A 153 2.90 32.10 -9.28
C PHE A 153 1.68 32.83 -9.84
N GLU A 154 1.28 33.89 -9.15
CA GLU A 154 0.24 34.76 -9.65
C GLU A 154 0.83 35.93 -10.45
N GLY A 155 0.79 35.83 -11.78
CA GLY A 155 0.96 36.96 -12.67
C GLY A 155 -0.35 37.75 -12.79
N ASP A 156 -0.77 38.00 -14.03
CA ASP A 156 -1.99 38.77 -14.35
C ASP A 156 -3.28 38.01 -14.05
N TYR A 157 -3.19 36.69 -13.86
CA TYR A 157 -4.33 35.82 -13.63
C TYR A 157 -4.29 35.23 -12.22
N LYS A 158 -5.46 35.12 -11.60
CA LYS A 158 -5.66 34.33 -10.39
C LYS A 158 -6.18 32.95 -10.78
N ILE A 159 -5.42 31.92 -10.46
CA ILE A 159 -5.81 30.52 -10.62
C ILE A 159 -6.43 30.05 -9.30
N SER A 160 -7.63 29.51 -9.35
CA SER A 160 -8.33 29.01 -8.17
C SER A 160 -9.00 27.67 -8.43
N PHE A 161 -9.13 26.91 -7.36
CA PHE A 161 -9.63 25.54 -7.39
C PHE A 161 -10.88 25.44 -6.51
N PRO A 162 -12.09 25.69 -7.06
CA PRO A 162 -13.31 25.82 -6.26
C PRO A 162 -13.69 24.55 -5.48
N GLN A 163 -13.14 23.39 -5.85
CA GLN A 163 -13.34 22.14 -5.12
C GLN A 163 -12.50 22.04 -3.85
N ILE A 164 -11.45 22.85 -3.67
CA ILE A 164 -10.55 22.79 -2.52
C ILE A 164 -10.84 23.93 -1.56
N ARG A 165 -11.07 23.59 -0.30
CA ARG A 165 -11.12 24.55 0.81
C ARG A 165 -9.75 24.68 1.46
N ALA A 166 -9.37 25.89 1.86
CA ALA A 166 -8.21 26.06 2.71
C ALA A 166 -8.41 25.33 4.05
N PRO A 167 -7.37 24.70 4.65
CA PRO A 167 -5.96 24.72 4.25
C PRO A 167 -5.52 23.49 3.42
N LEU A 168 -6.44 22.80 2.73
CA LEU A 168 -6.11 21.57 2.02
C LEU A 168 -5.10 21.81 0.88
N PRO A 169 -4.19 20.85 0.63
CA PRO A 169 -3.21 20.96 -0.44
C PRO A 169 -3.89 20.77 -1.79
N ALA A 170 -3.27 21.26 -2.88
CA ALA A 170 -3.78 21.14 -4.24
C ALA A 170 -3.59 19.70 -4.80
N ILE A 171 -4.30 18.75 -4.18
CA ILE A 171 -4.25 17.31 -4.46
C ILE A 171 -5.64 16.79 -4.88
N TRP A 172 -5.67 15.97 -5.94
CA TRP A 172 -6.87 15.31 -6.46
C TRP A 172 -6.66 13.81 -6.63
N GLY A 173 -7.77 13.07 -6.61
CA GLY A 173 -7.77 11.64 -6.89
C GLY A 173 -7.57 11.36 -8.38
N ALA A 174 -6.88 10.28 -8.72
CA ALA A 174 -6.83 9.77 -10.07
C ALA A 174 -8.27 9.48 -10.55
N GLY A 175 -8.69 10.12 -11.64
CA GLY A 175 -10.05 10.05 -12.17
C GLY A 175 -11.01 11.11 -11.63
N ASP A 176 -10.61 11.94 -10.66
CA ASP A 176 -11.39 13.12 -10.27
C ASP A 176 -11.25 14.22 -11.32
N LYS A 177 -12.37 14.88 -11.63
CA LYS A 177 -12.36 16.07 -12.48
C LYS A 177 -11.79 17.26 -11.73
N LEU A 178 -10.72 17.85 -12.26
CA LEU A 178 -10.11 19.06 -11.75
C LEU A 178 -10.81 20.29 -12.33
N ASN A 179 -11.63 20.96 -11.52
CA ASN A 179 -12.23 22.24 -11.91
C ASN A 179 -11.27 23.38 -11.62
N VAL A 180 -11.02 24.19 -12.65
CA VAL A 180 -10.14 25.35 -12.59
C VAL A 180 -10.97 26.59 -12.88
N LEU A 181 -10.85 27.59 -12.01
CA LEU A 181 -11.43 28.92 -12.18
C LEU A 181 -10.30 29.93 -12.33
N ILE A 182 -10.31 30.63 -13.46
CA ILE A 182 -9.36 31.68 -13.80
C ILE A 182 -10.06 33.02 -13.72
N GLN A 183 -9.42 34.00 -13.08
CA GLN A 183 -9.86 35.39 -13.04
C GLN A 183 -8.74 36.29 -13.52
N ASP A 184 -9.01 37.17 -14.48
CA ASP A 184 -8.09 38.23 -14.87
C ASP A 184 -8.16 39.34 -13.82
N LYS A 185 -7.01 39.68 -13.21
CA LYS A 185 -6.91 40.72 -12.19
C LYS A 185 -7.28 42.11 -12.73
N ALA A 186 -7.07 42.36 -14.02
CA ALA A 186 -7.46 43.58 -14.71
C ALA A 186 -8.90 43.55 -15.25
N GLY A 187 -9.58 42.41 -15.16
CA GLY A 187 -10.97 42.25 -15.63
C GLY A 187 -11.14 42.37 -17.14
N LYS A 188 -10.11 42.06 -17.95
CA LYS A 188 -10.21 42.13 -19.41
C LYS A 188 -10.81 40.84 -19.97
N ASN A 189 -11.52 40.95 -21.09
CA ASN A 189 -12.09 39.80 -21.82
C ASN A 189 -11.14 39.33 -22.92
N ASN A 190 -9.93 38.92 -22.52
CA ASN A 190 -8.94 38.41 -23.47
C ASN A 190 -8.96 36.89 -23.48
N ASP A 191 -8.86 36.27 -24.66
CA ASP A 191 -8.60 34.83 -24.76
C ASP A 191 -7.29 34.48 -24.05
N ILE A 192 -7.29 33.34 -23.36
CA ILE A 192 -6.09 32.77 -22.72
C ILE A 192 -5.73 31.44 -23.38
N THR A 193 -4.46 31.08 -23.29
CA THR A 193 -3.96 29.75 -23.70
C THR A 193 -3.60 28.96 -22.44
N LEU A 194 -4.19 27.78 -22.30
CA LEU A 194 -3.90 26.81 -21.25
C LEU A 194 -2.72 25.93 -21.67
N TYR A 195 -1.76 25.80 -20.76
CA TYR A 195 -0.65 24.86 -20.85
C TYR A 195 -0.70 23.87 -19.68
N VAL A 196 -0.43 22.61 -19.96
CA VAL A 196 -0.22 21.56 -18.95
C VAL A 196 1.14 20.94 -19.23
N ASP A 197 2.02 20.98 -18.22
CA ASP A 197 3.40 20.46 -18.30
C ASP A 197 4.19 21.01 -19.50
N GLY A 198 3.99 22.31 -19.78
CA GLY A 198 4.64 23.01 -20.88
C GLY A 198 3.97 22.83 -22.25
N ASN A 199 3.01 21.92 -22.38
CA ASN A 199 2.31 21.67 -23.64
C ASN A 199 1.04 22.52 -23.74
N ALA A 200 0.87 23.23 -24.87
CA ALA A 200 -0.36 23.98 -25.13
C ALA A 200 -1.52 23.00 -25.35
N VAL A 201 -2.56 23.11 -24.52
CA VAL A 201 -3.72 22.21 -24.55
C VAL A 201 -4.85 22.81 -25.38
N ARG A 202 -5.27 24.04 -25.05
CA ARG A 202 -6.36 24.75 -25.75
C ARG A 202 -6.35 26.25 -25.46
N ASN A 203 -7.01 27.00 -26.35
CA ASN A 203 -7.41 28.37 -26.08
C ASN A 203 -8.77 28.39 -25.38
N ILE A 204 -8.93 29.30 -24.42
CA ILE A 204 -10.11 29.42 -23.59
C ILE A 204 -10.60 30.87 -23.69
N PRO A 205 -11.81 31.11 -24.21
CA PRO A 205 -12.38 32.44 -24.20
C PRO A 205 -12.73 32.83 -22.77
N MET A 206 -12.45 34.08 -22.39
CA MET A 206 -12.85 34.63 -21.11
C MET A 206 -14.17 35.39 -21.23
N GLU A 207 -15.08 35.14 -20.30
CA GLU A 207 -16.36 35.83 -20.17
C GLU A 207 -16.33 36.70 -18.91
N SER A 208 -16.50 38.01 -19.10
CA SER A 208 -16.50 39.01 -18.01
C SER A 208 -15.28 38.92 -17.08
N GLY A 209 -14.09 38.77 -17.64
CA GLY A 209 -12.84 38.65 -16.89
C GLY A 209 -12.65 37.32 -16.17
N SER A 210 -13.43 36.29 -16.50
CA SER A 210 -13.33 34.97 -15.88
C SER A 210 -13.46 33.83 -16.88
N ALA A 211 -12.89 32.67 -16.55
CA ALA A 211 -13.12 31.43 -17.28
C ALA A 211 -13.14 30.24 -16.31
N GLN A 212 -14.03 29.29 -16.56
CA GLN A 212 -14.11 28.06 -15.78
C GLN A 212 -14.08 26.86 -16.72
N PHE A 213 -13.31 25.85 -16.36
CA PHE A 213 -13.21 24.62 -17.12
C PHE A 213 -12.78 23.44 -16.26
N SER A 214 -12.98 22.23 -16.77
CA SER A 214 -12.49 20.99 -16.15
C SER A 214 -11.30 20.42 -16.92
N LEU A 215 -10.39 19.78 -16.19
CA LEU A 215 -9.27 18.99 -16.70
C LEU A 215 -9.36 17.57 -16.16
N ASP A 216 -9.02 16.61 -17.02
CA ASP A 216 -8.74 15.23 -16.66
C ASP A 216 -7.23 15.06 -16.80
N LEU A 217 -6.56 14.76 -15.68
CA LEU A 217 -5.10 14.61 -15.60
C LEU A 217 -4.75 13.20 -15.13
N ASP A 218 -3.65 12.67 -15.67
CA ASP A 218 -3.11 11.38 -15.24
C ASP A 218 -2.48 11.48 -13.84
N LYS A 219 -2.14 10.34 -13.23
CA LYS A 219 -1.46 10.29 -11.92
C LYS A 219 -0.07 10.93 -12.03
N GLY A 220 0.24 11.91 -11.18
CA GLY A 220 1.51 12.63 -11.22
C GLY A 220 1.45 14.04 -10.65
N ASP A 221 2.60 14.71 -10.64
CA ASP A 221 2.72 16.14 -10.40
C ASP A 221 2.56 16.86 -11.74
N HIS A 222 1.69 17.89 -11.78
CA HIS A 222 1.39 18.64 -12.99
C HIS A 222 1.47 20.14 -12.75
N ARG A 223 1.96 20.86 -13.75
CA ARG A 223 1.97 22.32 -13.77
C ARG A 223 0.90 22.86 -14.71
N ILE A 224 -0.07 23.57 -14.15
CA ILE A 224 -1.09 24.29 -14.90
C ILE A 224 -0.60 25.71 -15.10
N LYS A 225 -0.40 26.11 -16.36
CA LYS A 225 0.01 27.47 -16.72
C LYS A 225 -1.02 28.13 -17.63
N ILE A 226 -1.33 29.38 -17.33
CA ILE A 226 -2.20 30.25 -18.11
C ILE A 226 -1.38 31.42 -18.64
N SER A 227 -1.47 31.68 -19.94
CA SER A 227 -0.86 32.85 -20.57
C SER A 227 -1.89 33.61 -21.42
N PRO A 228 -1.72 34.92 -21.62
CA PRO A 228 -2.50 35.64 -22.61
C PRO A 228 -2.25 35.05 -24.00
N LYS A 229 -3.27 35.03 -24.86
CA LYS A 229 -3.12 34.54 -26.23
C LYS A 229 -2.07 35.36 -26.99
N ASN A 230 -1.12 34.69 -27.64
CA ASN A 230 -0.02 35.27 -28.42
C ASN A 230 0.99 36.11 -27.61
N VAL A 231 1.00 36.05 -26.28
CA VAL A 231 1.95 36.78 -25.43
C VAL A 231 2.48 35.85 -24.34
N THR A 232 3.80 35.86 -24.12
CA THR A 232 4.45 35.03 -23.09
C THR A 232 4.48 35.69 -21.70
N GLU A 233 4.44 37.02 -21.67
CA GLU A 233 4.38 37.83 -20.45
C GLU A 233 2.99 37.76 -19.79
N GLY A 234 2.91 38.10 -18.50
CA GLY A 234 1.65 38.07 -17.75
C GLY A 234 1.15 36.67 -17.36
N SER A 235 1.94 35.61 -17.62
CA SER A 235 1.52 34.24 -17.34
C SER A 235 1.42 33.95 -15.84
N SER A 236 0.46 33.12 -15.46
CA SER A 236 0.31 32.61 -14.09
C SER A 236 0.38 31.09 -14.11
N TRP A 237 0.83 30.47 -13.03
CA TRP A 237 0.88 29.01 -12.95
C TRP A 237 0.61 28.50 -11.53
N ALA A 238 0.14 27.27 -11.43
CA ALA A 238 -0.10 26.56 -10.19
C ALA A 238 0.25 25.08 -10.37
N ASP A 239 0.96 24.53 -9.40
CA ASP A 239 1.26 23.10 -9.35
C ASP A 239 0.12 22.35 -8.66
N VAL A 240 -0.27 21.21 -9.24
CA VAL A 240 -1.30 20.31 -8.72
C VAL A 240 -0.78 18.88 -8.73
N ARG A 241 -1.26 18.05 -7.81
CA ARG A 241 -0.89 16.63 -7.76
C ARG A 241 -2.11 15.74 -7.92
N ILE A 242 -2.00 14.74 -8.77
CA ILE A 242 -3.00 13.69 -8.96
C ILE A 242 -2.47 12.40 -8.32
N VAL A 243 -3.17 11.90 -7.31
CA VAL A 243 -2.77 10.74 -6.50
C VAL A 243 -3.86 9.69 -6.45
N GLU A 244 -3.52 8.48 -6.01
CA GLU A 244 -4.54 7.59 -5.47
C GLU A 244 -4.74 7.91 -3.98
N TYR A 245 -5.95 8.33 -3.60
CA TYR A 245 -6.21 8.77 -2.23
C TYR A 245 -5.86 7.72 -1.17
N ARG A 246 -6.03 6.44 -1.48
CA ARG A 246 -5.62 5.33 -0.61
C ARG A 246 -4.12 5.36 -0.32
N GLU A 247 -3.31 5.46 -1.37
CA GLU A 247 -1.85 5.51 -1.24
C GLU A 247 -1.42 6.75 -0.47
N GLU A 248 -2.10 7.88 -0.72
CA GLU A 248 -1.79 9.14 -0.07
C GLU A 248 -2.10 9.14 1.44
N VAL A 249 -3.23 8.54 1.85
CA VAL A 249 -3.55 8.34 3.27
C VAL A 249 -2.51 7.45 3.95
N VAL A 250 -2.07 6.37 3.30
CA VAL A 250 -1.02 5.49 3.82
C VAL A 250 0.31 6.23 3.95
N ARG A 251 0.70 7.00 2.93
CA ARG A 251 1.91 7.84 2.94
C ARG A 251 1.89 8.82 4.11
N MET A 252 0.80 9.56 4.28
CA MET A 252 0.63 10.55 5.34
C MET A 252 0.76 9.93 6.74
N PHE A 253 0.18 8.75 6.95
CA PHE A 253 0.34 8.02 8.21
C PHE A 253 1.80 7.63 8.45
N ASN A 254 2.46 7.07 7.44
CA ASN A 254 3.85 6.65 7.55
C ASN A 254 4.78 7.85 7.85
N GLU A 255 4.56 9.00 7.22
CA GLU A 255 5.30 10.23 7.51
C GLU A 255 5.11 10.70 8.95
N MET A 256 3.87 10.71 9.44
CA MET A 256 3.58 11.03 10.84
C MET A 256 4.30 10.06 11.79
N TYR A 257 4.26 8.76 11.49
CA TYR A 257 4.91 7.73 12.30
C TYR A 257 6.42 7.90 12.33
N GLN A 258 7.06 8.11 11.18
CA GLN A 258 8.50 8.34 11.10
C GLN A 258 8.91 9.63 11.82
N GLY A 259 8.11 10.68 11.72
CA GLY A 259 8.31 11.91 12.48
C GLY A 259 8.27 11.67 13.99
N TYR A 260 7.29 10.90 14.48
CA TYR A 260 7.20 10.54 15.90
C TYR A 260 8.40 9.69 16.35
N ARG A 261 8.76 8.68 15.57
CA ARG A 261 9.89 7.78 15.85
C ARG A 261 11.22 8.52 15.94
N SER A 262 11.46 9.47 15.04
CA SER A 262 12.68 10.27 15.02
C SER A 262 12.86 11.11 16.29
N GLY A 263 11.77 11.43 17.00
CA GLY A 263 11.81 12.18 18.26
C GLY A 263 11.84 11.34 19.54
N HIS A 264 11.64 10.02 19.46
CA HIS A 264 11.48 9.16 20.65
C HIS A 264 12.41 7.94 20.61
N ASN A 265 13.50 8.04 21.38
CA ASN A 265 14.40 6.92 21.64
C ASN A 265 13.67 5.85 22.48
N GLY A 266 13.31 4.72 21.87
CA GLY A 266 12.64 3.61 22.57
C GLY A 266 11.56 2.88 21.77
N THR A 267 11.25 3.34 20.56
CA THR A 267 10.31 2.65 19.67
C THR A 267 11.05 1.59 18.84
N ASN A 268 10.91 0.32 19.24
CA ASN A 268 11.35 -0.82 18.44
C ASN A 268 10.63 -0.79 17.08
N GLY A 269 11.33 -1.14 16.00
CA GLY A 269 10.89 -0.92 14.61
C GLY A 269 9.68 -1.73 14.12
N GLU A 270 8.96 -2.41 15.01
CA GLU A 270 7.89 -3.35 14.67
C GLU A 270 6.54 -3.03 15.33
N MET A 271 6.32 -1.78 15.74
CA MET A 271 5.02 -1.40 16.34
C MET A 271 3.91 -1.38 15.29
N THR A 272 2.79 -2.02 15.62
CA THR A 272 1.53 -1.89 14.89
C THR A 272 0.94 -0.48 15.07
N ALA A 273 0.02 -0.09 14.18
CA ALA A 273 -0.64 1.22 14.26
C ALA A 273 -1.38 1.44 15.60
N ARG A 274 -1.90 0.37 16.22
CA ARG A 274 -2.58 0.42 17.52
C ARG A 274 -1.61 0.52 18.69
N GLU A 275 -0.47 -0.15 18.63
CA GLU A 275 0.58 0.01 19.64
C GLU A 275 1.17 1.42 19.59
N LEU A 276 1.37 1.96 18.38
CA LEU A 276 1.74 3.36 18.18
C LEU A 276 0.71 4.31 18.81
N GLU A 277 -0.58 4.03 18.62
CA GLU A 277 -1.66 4.81 19.25
C GLU A 277 -1.45 4.89 20.77
N ILE A 278 -1.31 3.74 21.42
CA ILE A 278 -1.17 3.65 22.87
C ILE A 278 0.08 4.39 23.34
N ALA A 279 1.20 4.25 22.62
CA ALA A 279 2.45 4.94 22.93
C ALA A 279 2.32 6.47 22.80
N MET A 280 1.73 6.96 21.70
CA MET A 280 1.57 8.39 21.43
C MET A 280 0.53 9.06 22.33
N ARG A 281 -0.47 8.33 22.83
CA ARG A 281 -1.52 8.89 23.69
C ARG A 281 -0.99 9.30 25.07
N GLN A 282 0.09 8.69 25.55
CA GLN A 282 0.68 9.03 26.83
C GLN A 282 1.24 10.46 26.80
N GLY A 283 0.57 11.39 27.50
CA GLY A 283 0.96 12.80 27.55
C GLY A 283 0.33 13.71 26.49
N MET A 284 -0.59 13.18 25.66
CA MET A 284 -1.28 13.95 24.64
C MET A 284 -2.63 14.51 25.17
N PRO A 285 -2.99 15.78 24.89
CA PRO A 285 -4.32 16.33 25.18
C PRO A 285 -5.47 15.53 24.52
N GLU A 286 -6.66 15.52 25.13
CA GLU A 286 -7.80 14.71 24.68
C GLU A 286 -8.20 14.99 23.21
N ASP A 287 -8.16 16.24 22.78
CA ASP A 287 -8.49 16.64 21.42
C ASP A 287 -7.48 16.11 20.39
N MET A 288 -6.19 16.11 20.73
CA MET A 288 -5.14 15.49 19.92
C MET A 288 -5.27 13.97 19.93
N GLN A 289 -5.61 13.33 21.06
CA GLN A 289 -5.86 11.89 21.11
C GLN A 289 -6.99 11.48 20.15
N LYS A 290 -8.07 12.28 20.12
CA LYS A 290 -9.20 12.05 19.20
C LYS A 290 -8.76 12.15 17.72
N ARG A 291 -7.89 13.11 17.39
CA ARG A 291 -7.32 13.25 16.04
C ARG A 291 -6.44 12.06 15.69
N LEU A 292 -5.58 11.63 16.60
CA LEU A 292 -4.71 10.46 16.42
C LEU A 292 -5.53 9.20 16.15
N GLY A 293 -6.56 8.94 16.96
CA GLY A 293 -7.45 7.80 16.75
C GLY A 293 -8.15 7.83 15.39
N LYS A 294 -8.54 9.01 14.90
CA LYS A 294 -9.09 9.18 13.54
C LYS A 294 -8.05 8.88 12.47
N THR A 295 -6.83 9.42 12.59
CA THR A 295 -5.72 9.18 11.67
C THR A 295 -5.43 7.67 11.55
N ILE A 296 -5.35 6.95 12.67
CA ILE A 296 -5.14 5.50 12.69
C ILE A 296 -6.31 4.76 12.07
N THR A 297 -7.55 5.14 12.37
CA THR A 297 -8.74 4.50 11.80
C THR A 297 -8.76 4.65 10.28
N LEU A 298 -8.44 5.84 9.76
CA LEU A 298 -8.36 6.10 8.32
C LEU A 298 -7.21 5.33 7.66
N PHE A 299 -6.06 5.23 8.33
CA PHE A 299 -4.95 4.38 7.88
C PHE A 299 -5.35 2.90 7.80
N GLU A 300 -5.95 2.35 8.87
CA GLU A 300 -6.41 0.96 8.89
C GLU A 300 -7.45 0.70 7.80
N TYR A 301 -8.38 1.64 7.62
CA TYR A 301 -9.35 1.57 6.54
C TYR A 301 -8.67 1.61 5.17
N ALA A 302 -7.70 2.50 4.94
CA ALA A 302 -6.95 2.55 3.68
C ALA A 302 -6.07 1.31 3.45
N ASN A 303 -5.49 0.72 4.49
CA ASN A 303 -4.54 -0.39 4.37
C ASN A 303 -5.24 -1.77 4.30
N TYR A 304 -6.32 -1.96 5.05
CA TYR A 304 -6.96 -3.26 5.23
C TYR A 304 -8.35 -3.40 4.59
N SER A 305 -9.02 -2.29 4.26
CA SER A 305 -10.37 -2.33 3.65
C SER A 305 -10.31 -2.42 2.13
N LEU A 306 -11.25 -3.16 1.54
CA LEU A 306 -11.49 -3.17 0.09
C LEU A 306 -12.32 -1.97 -0.41
N HIS A 307 -12.87 -1.16 0.50
CA HIS A 307 -13.69 -0.01 0.13
C HIS A 307 -12.82 1.13 -0.42
N ASP A 308 -13.27 1.77 -1.50
CA ASP A 308 -12.56 2.90 -2.11
C ASP A 308 -12.42 4.07 -1.13
N ILE A 309 -11.21 4.62 -1.04
CA ILE A 309 -10.92 5.86 -0.33
C ILE A 309 -11.21 7.01 -1.28
N ARG A 310 -12.14 7.88 -0.89
CA ARG A 310 -12.52 9.06 -1.67
C ARG A 310 -11.86 10.28 -1.07
N ARG A 311 -12.12 11.42 -1.70
CA ARG A 311 -11.65 12.73 -1.26
C ARG A 311 -12.03 13.04 0.18
N GLY A 312 -13.23 12.68 0.61
CA GLY A 312 -13.71 12.97 1.98
C GLY A 312 -12.81 12.36 3.05
N GLU A 313 -12.42 11.10 2.87
CA GLU A 313 -11.52 10.38 3.77
C GLU A 313 -10.10 10.97 3.73
N PHE A 314 -9.61 11.36 2.55
CA PHE A 314 -8.32 12.07 2.41
C PHE A 314 -8.33 13.42 3.14
N GLU A 315 -9.38 14.22 2.96
CA GLU A 315 -9.51 15.50 3.66
C GLU A 315 -9.56 15.31 5.18
N GLU A 316 -10.28 14.29 5.66
CA GLU A 316 -10.34 13.98 7.09
C GLU A 316 -8.97 13.54 7.63
N MET A 317 -8.21 12.75 6.87
CA MET A 317 -6.84 12.36 7.21
C MET A 317 -5.94 13.59 7.33
N TYR A 318 -5.99 14.50 6.35
CA TYR A 318 -5.19 15.72 6.33
C TYR A 318 -5.48 16.62 7.52
N MET A 319 -6.76 16.88 7.80
CA MET A 319 -7.16 17.74 8.91
C MET A 319 -6.89 17.11 10.29
N SER A 320 -6.88 15.77 10.37
CA SER A 320 -6.51 15.06 11.60
C SER A 320 -5.00 15.14 11.83
N GLN A 321 -4.18 14.88 10.81
CA GLN A 321 -2.72 14.95 10.90
C GLN A 321 -2.18 16.36 11.13
N ALA A 322 -2.74 17.38 10.48
CA ALA A 322 -2.28 18.76 10.63
C ALA A 322 -2.37 19.28 12.08
N GLY A 323 -3.27 18.71 12.89
CA GLY A 323 -3.36 19.03 14.32
C GLY A 323 -2.46 18.18 15.23
N LEU A 324 -1.77 17.18 14.69
CA LEU A 324 -0.91 16.26 15.45
C LEU A 324 0.57 16.60 15.35
N VAL A 325 0.99 17.24 14.26
CA VAL A 325 2.35 17.76 14.14
C VAL A 325 2.42 19.00 15.04
N PRO A 326 3.12 18.98 16.19
CA PRO A 326 3.36 20.20 16.93
C PRO A 326 4.05 21.15 15.95
N ALA A 327 3.68 22.44 15.93
CA ALA A 327 4.39 23.43 15.13
C ALA A 327 5.87 23.34 15.51
N THR A 328 6.64 22.58 14.74
CA THR A 328 8.03 22.26 15.05
C THR A 328 8.70 23.59 15.13
N GLY A 329 9.17 23.94 16.34
CA GLY A 329 9.53 25.29 16.75
C GLY A 329 10.11 26.06 15.58
N GLY A 330 9.32 26.97 15.03
CA GLY A 330 9.89 28.09 14.32
C GLY A 330 10.81 28.73 15.34
N ASN A 331 12.12 28.57 15.16
CA ASN A 331 13.07 29.43 15.81
C ASN A 331 12.56 30.83 15.54
N ASN A 332 12.08 31.52 16.58
CA ASN A 332 11.89 32.96 16.55
C ASN A 332 13.25 33.53 16.16
N VAL A 333 13.42 33.76 14.86
CA VAL A 333 14.33 34.78 14.39
C VAL A 333 13.55 36.05 14.71
N ASP A 334 13.81 36.60 15.90
CA ASP A 334 13.41 37.96 16.23
C ASP A 334 13.90 38.85 15.08
N VAL A 335 12.97 39.44 14.33
CA VAL A 335 13.23 40.47 13.32
C VAL A 335 13.16 41.83 13.96
#